data_AF-A0A8E0IDR5-F1
#
_entry.id   AF-A0A8E0IDR5-F1
#
_cell.length_a   1.000
_cell.length_b   1.000
_cell.length_c   1.000
_cell.angle_alpha   90.00
_cell.angle_beta   90.00
_cell.angle_gamma   90.00
#
_symmetry.space_group_name_H-M   'P 1'
#
loop_
_entity.id
_entity.type
_entity.pdbx_description
1 polymer ?
#
loop_
_entity_poly.entity_id
_entity_poly.type
_entity_poly.pdbx_seq_one_letter_code
_entity_poly.pdbx_strand_id
1 'polypeptide(L)'
;VWENGQVQLKINKQFAPFLLKLKDNGYYTQYLLADTVQLKSKYAILLYKLMREADKDHGQTISIVQGTPDEFKTWLGAPKSYTYGRLKDKILKPAIDEINLKINDLDLNLFQARRGRQVVQVEIHNNFLRRYPRTDQ
;
A
#
# COMPACT_ATOMS: atom_id res chain seq x y z
N VAL A 1 -25.85 0.25 16.80
CA VAL A 1 -25.94 -0.82 15.79
C VAL A 1 -27.40 -1.20 15.74
N TRP A 2 -28.05 -1.12 14.59
CA TRP A 2 -29.46 -1.49 14.46
C TRP A 2 -29.58 -3.01 14.63
N GLU A 3 -30.71 -3.51 15.18
CA GLU A 3 -30.91 -4.94 15.46
C GLU A 3 -30.84 -5.85 14.21
N ASN A 4 -30.89 -5.27 13.01
CA ASN A 4 -30.75 -5.96 11.72
C ASN A 4 -29.30 -6.08 11.21
N GLY A 5 -28.29 -5.78 12.04
CA GLY A 5 -26.88 -5.84 11.64
C GLY A 5 -26.44 -4.74 10.66
N GLN A 6 -27.27 -3.72 10.43
CA GLN A 6 -26.91 -2.61 9.55
C GLN A 6 -26.24 -1.47 10.31
N VAL A 7 -25.25 -0.85 9.64
CA VAL A 7 -24.57 0.35 10.12
C VAL A 7 -24.87 1.48 9.15
N GLN A 8 -25.45 2.56 9.67
CA GLN A 8 -25.66 3.79 8.91
C GLN A 8 -24.63 4.83 9.34
N LEU A 9 -23.92 5.40 8.37
CA LEU A 9 -22.90 6.43 8.59
C LEU A 9 -23.25 7.66 7.77
N LYS A 10 -23.15 8.84 8.38
CA LYS A 10 -23.32 10.13 7.71
C LYS A 10 -21.97 10.86 7.71
N ILE A 11 -21.35 10.95 6.55
CA ILE A 11 -20.12 11.71 6.37
C ILE A 11 -20.45 13.22 6.38
N ASN A 12 -19.56 14.03 6.95
CA ASN A 12 -19.71 15.49 6.94
C ASN A 12 -19.79 15.98 5.47
N LYS A 13 -20.78 16.84 5.19
CA LYS A 13 -21.04 17.41 3.86
C LYS A 13 -19.83 18.15 3.26
N GLN A 14 -18.92 18.67 4.10
CA GLN A 14 -17.69 19.33 3.64
C GLN A 14 -16.76 18.38 2.87
N PHE A 15 -16.88 17.06 3.04
CA PHE A 15 -16.11 16.08 2.28
C PHE A 15 -16.72 15.75 0.90
N ALA A 16 -17.98 16.12 0.65
CA ALA A 16 -18.67 15.82 -0.61
C ALA A 16 -17.88 16.19 -1.88
N PRO A 17 -17.27 17.39 -2.03
CA PRO A 17 -16.54 17.72 -3.25
C PRO A 17 -15.32 16.81 -3.50
N PHE A 18 -14.67 16.30 -2.46
CA PHE A 18 -13.55 15.38 -2.60
C PHE A 18 -14.01 13.98 -2.98
N LEU A 19 -15.11 13.51 -2.38
CA LEU A 19 -15.69 12.19 -2.66
C LEU A 19 -16.31 12.11 -4.06
N LEU A 20 -16.94 13.18 -4.53
CA LEU A 20 -17.60 13.23 -5.84
C LEU A 20 -16.57 13.36 -6.98
N LYS A 21 -15.52 14.17 -6.81
CA LYS A 21 -14.41 14.26 -7.78
C LYS A 21 -13.70 12.92 -8.03
N LEU A 22 -13.68 12.03 -7.02
CA LEU A 22 -13.15 10.67 -7.17
C LEU A 22 -14.02 9.79 -8.08
N LYS A 23 -15.32 10.05 -8.15
CA LYS A 23 -16.26 9.30 -9.01
C LYS A 23 -16.20 9.78 -10.47
N ASP A 24 -16.12 11.09 -10.69
CA ASP A 24 -16.26 11.68 -12.03
C ASP A 24 -15.02 11.48 -12.91
N ASN A 25 -13.84 11.28 -12.32
CA ASN A 25 -12.59 11.10 -13.08
C ASN A 25 -12.32 9.63 -13.50
N GLY A 26 -13.25 8.70 -13.31
CA GLY A 26 -13.06 7.29 -13.71
C GLY A 26 -12.01 6.49 -12.91
N TYR A 27 -11.22 7.13 -12.04
CA TYR A 27 -10.28 6.51 -11.10
C TYR A 27 -10.96 5.82 -9.91
N TYR A 28 -12.21 5.38 -10.08
CA TYR A 28 -12.95 4.75 -9.00
C TYR A 28 -12.33 3.38 -8.70
N THR A 29 -11.79 3.33 -7.49
CA THR A 29 -10.93 2.28 -6.97
C THR A 29 -11.77 1.11 -6.44
N GLN A 30 -12.66 0.55 -7.27
CA GLN A 30 -13.47 -0.62 -6.89
C GLN A 30 -12.60 -1.81 -6.54
N TYR A 31 -11.57 -2.07 -7.35
CA TYR A 31 -10.56 -3.08 -7.08
C TYR A 31 -9.83 -2.83 -5.76
N LEU A 32 -9.58 -1.56 -5.42
CA LEU A 32 -8.95 -1.18 -4.16
C LEU A 32 -9.79 -1.58 -2.95
N LEU A 33 -11.13 -1.48 -3.03
CA LEU A 33 -11.99 -1.83 -1.90
C LEU A 33 -12.01 -3.34 -1.66
N ALA A 34 -12.18 -4.14 -2.72
CA ALA A 34 -12.17 -5.60 -2.65
C ALA A 34 -10.81 -6.15 -2.17
N ASP A 35 -9.71 -5.52 -2.57
CA ASP A 35 -8.36 -5.86 -2.10
C ASP A 35 -8.15 -5.39 -0.65
N THR A 36 -8.56 -4.16 -0.31
CA THR A 36 -8.36 -3.58 1.01
C THR A 36 -9.09 -4.35 2.11
N VAL A 37 -10.27 -4.92 1.83
CA VAL A 37 -10.99 -5.75 2.82
C VAL A 37 -10.28 -7.08 3.13
N GLN A 38 -9.37 -7.55 2.26
CA GLN A 38 -8.58 -8.75 2.50
C GLN A 38 -7.37 -8.47 3.41
N LEU A 39 -6.91 -7.22 3.45
CA LEU A 39 -5.78 -6.77 4.26
C LEU A 39 -6.25 -6.35 5.67
N LYS A 40 -5.60 -6.88 6.70
CA LYS A 40 -5.92 -6.60 8.11
C LYS A 40 -5.00 -5.55 8.71
N SER A 41 -3.73 -5.51 8.31
CA SER A 41 -2.79 -4.53 8.82
C SER A 41 -3.05 -3.14 8.25
N LYS A 42 -3.13 -2.13 9.12
CA LYS A 42 -3.17 -0.71 8.67
C LYS A 42 -1.98 -0.40 7.76
N TYR A 43 -0.83 -1.01 8.02
CA TYR A 43 0.39 -0.76 7.27
C TYR A 43 0.36 -1.43 5.90
N ALA A 44 -0.20 -2.63 5.80
CA ALA A 44 -0.42 -3.29 4.50
C ALA A 44 -1.39 -2.48 3.64
N ILE A 45 -2.50 -2.00 4.22
CA ILE A 45 -3.48 -1.17 3.51
C ILE A 45 -2.84 0.12 2.98
N LEU A 46 -2.05 0.80 3.81
CA LEU A 46 -1.38 2.05 3.40
C LEU A 46 -0.30 1.79 2.34
N LEU A 47 0.52 0.75 2.50
CA LEU A 47 1.55 0.40 1.52
C LEU A 47 0.93 -0.02 0.18
N TYR A 48 -0.14 -0.82 0.21
CA TYR A 48 -0.89 -1.21 -0.99
C TYR A 48 -1.39 0.01 -1.76
N LYS A 49 -1.93 1.02 -1.07
CA LYS A 49 -2.35 2.29 -1.70
C LYS A 49 -1.19 3.01 -2.38
N LEU A 50 -0.04 3.13 -1.70
CA LEU A 50 1.16 3.73 -2.29
C LEU A 50 1.61 2.99 -3.56
N MET A 51 1.59 1.65 -3.53
CA MET A 51 1.96 0.84 -4.69
C MET A 51 0.99 1.04 -5.86
N ARG A 52 -0.32 1.06 -5.61
CA ARG A 52 -1.34 1.29 -6.65
C ARG A 52 -1.29 2.71 -7.22
N GLU A 53 -0.90 3.70 -6.42
CA GLU A 53 -0.69 5.08 -6.89
C GLU A 53 0.59 5.20 -7.73
N ALA A 54 1.63 4.45 -7.39
CA ALA A 54 2.87 4.38 -8.18
C ALA A 54 2.68 3.62 -9.51
N ASP A 55 1.76 2.65 -9.55
CA ASP A 55 1.43 1.84 -10.72
C ASP A 55 0.56 2.59 -11.75
N LYS A 56 1.19 3.51 -12.48
CA LYS A 56 0.51 4.35 -13.48
C LYS A 56 0.17 3.62 -14.79
N ASP A 57 0.83 2.51 -15.08
CA ASP A 57 0.67 1.78 -16.34
C ASP A 57 -0.03 0.42 -16.19
N HIS A 58 -0.51 0.13 -14.99
CA HIS A 58 -1.28 -1.07 -14.62
C HIS A 58 -0.47 -2.36 -14.79
N GLY A 59 0.74 -2.39 -14.25
CA GLY A 59 1.61 -3.57 -14.20
C GLY A 59 2.27 -3.88 -15.54
N GLN A 60 2.47 -2.87 -16.39
CA GLN A 60 3.28 -3.01 -17.61
C GLN A 60 4.77 -2.82 -17.32
N THR A 61 5.11 -2.03 -16.31
CA THR A 61 6.48 -1.85 -15.82
C THR A 61 6.59 -2.10 -14.32
N ILE A 62 7.83 -2.26 -13.84
CA ILE A 62 8.12 -2.37 -12.42
C ILE A 62 7.80 -1.03 -11.77
N SER A 63 6.80 -1.04 -10.91
CA SER A 63 6.43 0.12 -10.10
C SER A 63 7.31 0.18 -8.85
N ILE A 64 7.85 1.36 -8.54
CA ILE A 64 8.76 1.56 -7.41
C ILE A 64 8.22 2.65 -6.50
N VAL A 65 8.00 2.30 -5.23
CA VAL A 65 7.84 3.29 -4.15
C VAL A 65 9.19 3.45 -3.47
N GLN A 66 9.76 4.65 -3.54
CA GLN A 66 11.10 4.95 -3.03
C GLN A 66 11.09 6.16 -2.11
N GLY A 67 11.93 6.12 -1.08
CA GLY A 67 12.10 7.22 -0.12
C GLY A 67 13.09 6.88 0.99
N THR A 68 13.32 7.83 1.88
CA THR A 68 14.10 7.66 3.10
C THR A 68 13.31 6.86 4.15
N PRO A 69 13.98 6.26 5.14
CA PRO A 69 13.29 5.62 6.27
C PRO A 69 12.30 6.55 7.00
N ASP A 70 12.58 7.85 7.07
CA ASP A 70 11.70 8.82 7.75
C ASP A 70 10.45 9.16 6.92
N GLU A 71 10.56 9.21 5.60
CA GLU A 71 9.41 9.34 4.70
C GLU A 71 8.50 8.12 4.79
N PHE A 72 9.05 6.90 4.79
CA PHE A 72 8.27 5.69 5.00
C PHE A 72 7.55 5.67 6.36
N LYS A 73 8.20 6.19 7.43
CA LYS A 73 7.51 6.36 8.72
C LYS A 73 6.33 7.32 8.62
N THR A 74 6.50 8.40 7.85
CA THR A 74 5.46 9.41 7.65
C THR A 74 4.29 8.85 6.83
N TRP A 75 4.56 8.24 5.68
CA TRP A 75 3.52 7.67 4.80
C TRP A 75 2.72 6.56 5.47
N LEU A 76 3.37 5.72 6.28
CA LEU A 76 2.73 4.58 6.93
C LEU A 76 2.21 4.89 8.34
N GLY A 77 2.39 6.12 8.84
CA GLY A 77 1.99 6.50 10.19
C GLY A 77 2.66 5.63 11.27
N ALA A 78 3.95 5.35 11.08
CA ALA A 78 4.78 4.57 11.99
C ALA A 78 5.30 5.45 13.15
N PRO A 79 5.64 4.86 14.31
CA PRO A 79 6.22 5.62 15.42
C PRO A 79 7.53 6.31 15.00
N LYS A 80 7.63 7.61 15.25
CA LYS A 80 8.84 8.41 14.92
C LYS A 80 10.12 7.85 15.56
N SER A 81 9.98 7.22 16.74
CA SER A 81 11.06 6.59 17.51
C SER A 81 11.61 5.29 16.92
N TYR A 82 10.98 4.73 15.88
CA TYR A 82 11.50 3.53 15.25
C TYR A 82 12.80 3.82 14.50
N THR A 83 13.80 3.01 14.80
CA THR A 83 14.97 2.85 13.94
C THR A 83 14.56 2.16 12.65
N TYR A 84 15.38 2.27 11.60
CA TYR A 84 15.11 1.56 10.35
C TYR A 84 14.96 0.05 10.55
N GLY A 85 15.74 -0.58 11.45
CA GLY A 85 15.58 -2.01 11.76
C GLY A 85 14.17 -2.35 12.27
N ARG A 86 13.65 -1.54 13.21
CA ARG A 86 12.28 -1.73 13.72
C ARG A 86 11.22 -1.43 12.68
N LEU A 87 11.39 -0.36 11.89
CA LEU A 87 10.51 -0.06 10.76
C LEU A 87 10.45 -1.24 9.79
N LYS A 88 11.61 -1.79 9.41
CA LYS A 88 11.69 -2.94 8.51
C LYS A 88 10.99 -4.17 9.08
N ASP A 89 11.36 -4.59 10.29
CA ASP A 89 10.94 -5.89 10.82
C ASP A 89 9.52 -5.88 11.42
N LYS A 90 9.01 -4.72 11.85
CA LYS A 90 7.68 -4.61 12.45
C LYS A 90 6.61 -4.04 11.52
N ILE A 91 7.01 -3.41 10.41
CA ILE A 91 6.09 -2.69 9.53
C ILE A 91 6.28 -3.12 8.08
N LEU A 92 7.45 -2.85 7.48
CA LEU A 92 7.63 -3.05 6.04
C LEU A 92 7.53 -4.52 5.64
N LYS A 93 8.29 -5.41 6.29
CA LYS A 93 8.26 -6.84 5.99
C LYS A 93 6.88 -7.46 6.23
N PRO A 94 6.25 -7.32 7.42
CA PRO A 94 4.91 -7.87 7.63
C PRO A 94 3.86 -7.35 6.64
N ALA A 95 3.94 -6.06 6.26
CA ALA A 95 3.03 -5.48 5.27
C ALA A 95 3.26 -6.07 3.87
N ILE A 96 4.52 -6.22 3.45
CA ILE A 96 4.90 -6.85 2.18
C ILE A 96 4.44 -8.30 2.15
N ASP A 97 4.72 -9.07 3.20
CA ASP A 97 4.37 -10.49 3.28
C ASP A 97 2.84 -10.68 3.21
N GLU A 98 2.07 -9.82 3.91
CA GLU A 98 0.60 -9.85 3.85
C GLU A 98 0.09 -9.50 2.45
N ILE A 99 0.63 -8.47 1.81
CA ILE A 99 0.22 -8.07 0.45
C ILE A 99 0.53 -9.20 -0.54
N ASN A 100 1.75 -9.74 -0.53
CA ASN A 100 2.16 -10.81 -1.45
C ASN A 100 1.33 -12.10 -1.26
N LEU A 101 0.82 -12.34 -0.05
CA LEU A 101 -0.04 -13.48 0.24
C LEU A 101 -1.50 -13.27 -0.17
N LYS A 102 -2.00 -12.02 -0.13
CA LYS A 102 -3.43 -11.72 -0.27
C LYS A 102 -3.80 -11.07 -1.61
N ILE A 103 -2.86 -10.41 -2.27
CA ILE A 103 -3.09 -9.67 -3.50
C ILE A 103 -2.37 -10.38 -4.64
N ASN A 104 -3.15 -11.04 -5.49
CA ASN A 104 -2.62 -11.96 -6.50
C ASN A 104 -1.87 -11.27 -7.65
N ASP A 105 -2.14 -9.98 -7.88
CA ASP A 105 -1.52 -9.18 -8.94
C ASP A 105 -0.44 -8.21 -8.42
N LEU A 106 0.17 -8.51 -7.27
CA LEU A 106 1.34 -7.83 -6.74
C LEU A 106 2.42 -8.82 -6.31
N ASP A 107 3.68 -8.41 -6.50
CA ASP A 107 4.85 -9.12 -6.00
C ASP A 107 5.88 -8.10 -5.48
N LEU A 108 5.81 -7.83 -4.19
CA LEU A 108 6.57 -6.75 -3.56
C LEU A 108 7.90 -7.24 -3.00
N ASN A 109 8.98 -6.54 -3.32
CA ASN A 109 10.31 -6.78 -2.76
C ASN A 109 10.92 -5.51 -2.18
N LEU A 110 11.56 -5.65 -1.02
CA LEU A 110 12.21 -4.56 -0.30
C LEU A 110 13.70 -4.47 -0.63
N PHE A 111 14.14 -3.30 -1.07
CA PHE A 111 15.53 -2.94 -1.29
C PHE A 111 15.94 -1.76 -0.39
N GLN A 112 17.24 -1.62 -0.17
CA GLN A 112 17.79 -0.57 0.69
C GLN A 112 19.20 -0.17 0.23
N ALA A 113 19.48 1.14 0.20
CA ALA A 113 20.81 1.67 0.00
C ALA A 113 21.39 2.21 1.32
N ARG A 114 22.70 2.06 1.49
CA ARG A 114 23.41 2.44 2.70
C ARG A 114 24.51 3.45 2.41
N ARG A 115 24.67 4.41 3.33
CA ARG A 115 25.86 5.25 3.45
C ARG A 115 26.58 4.85 4.73
N GLY A 116 27.66 4.09 4.60
CA GLY A 116 28.30 3.42 5.72
C GLY A 116 27.34 2.44 6.41
N ARG A 117 27.08 2.63 7.71
CA ARG A 117 26.14 1.79 8.48
C ARG A 117 24.69 2.25 8.41
N GLN A 118 24.44 3.49 7.98
CA GLN A 118 23.10 4.08 7.94
C GLN A 118 22.40 3.70 6.64
N VAL A 119 21.14 3.26 6.74
CA VAL A 119 20.26 3.13 5.57
C VAL A 119 19.72 4.51 5.23
N VAL A 120 19.96 4.96 4.00
CA VAL A 120 19.60 6.30 3.53
C VAL A 120 18.44 6.28 2.54
N GLN A 121 18.21 5.14 1.89
CA GLN A 121 17.14 4.94 0.92
C GLN A 121 16.53 3.55 1.08
N VAL A 122 15.23 3.50 0.87
CA VAL A 122 14.39 2.31 0.89
C VAL A 122 13.58 2.32 -0.39
N GLU A 123 13.49 1.17 -1.03
CA GLU A 123 12.68 1.00 -2.23
C GLU A 123 11.83 -0.25 -2.09
N ILE A 124 10.58 -0.18 -2.52
CA ILE A 124 9.68 -1.33 -2.63
C ILE A 124 9.28 -1.43 -4.09
N HIS A 125 9.67 -2.53 -4.71
CA HIS A 125 9.46 -2.80 -6.13
C HIS A 125 8.28 -3.76 -6.26
N ASN A 126 7.36 -3.47 -7.18
CA ASN A 126 6.38 -4.45 -7.66
C ASN A 126 6.94 -5.17 -8.89
N ASN A 127 7.35 -6.42 -8.70
CA ASN A 127 7.89 -7.28 -9.76
C ASN A 127 6.80 -8.05 -10.51
N PHE A 128 5.52 -7.89 -10.15
CA PHE A 128 4.41 -8.45 -10.91
C PHE A 128 4.27 -7.73 -12.25
N LEU A 129 4.57 -8.43 -13.33
CA LEU A 129 4.37 -7.96 -14.69
C LEU A 129 3.19 -8.70 -15.32
N ARG A 130 2.15 -7.97 -15.77
CA ARG A 130 0.95 -8.59 -16.37
C ARG A 130 1.24 -9.47 -17.59
N ARG A 131 2.37 -9.26 -18.27
CA ARG A 131 2.81 -10.07 -19.43
C ARG A 131 3.41 -11.42 -19.01
N TYR A 132 3.63 -11.64 -17.72
CA TYR A 132 4.17 -12.86 -17.15
C TYR A 132 3.37 -13.22 -15.88
N PRO A 133 2.05 -13.50 -16.02
CA PRO A 133 1.25 -13.93 -14.87
C PRO A 133 1.86 -15.20 -14.30
N ARG A 134 1.84 -15.35 -12.97
CA ARG A 134 2.31 -16.58 -12.31
C ARG A 134 1.58 -17.77 -12.93
N THR A 135 2.31 -18.60 -13.66
CA THR A 135 1.92 -19.98 -13.90
C THR A 135 2.16 -20.70 -12.59
N ASP A 136 1.13 -20.77 -11.75
CA ASP A 136 1.21 -21.45 -10.47
C ASP A 136 1.61 -22.92 -10.66
N GLN A 137 2.51 -23.40 -9.79
CA GLN A 137 2.79 -24.82 -9.52
C GLN A 137 1.83 -25.34 -8.46
#